data_AF-A0A6J7GRI9-F1
#
_entry.id   AF-A0A6J7GRI9-F1
#
_cell.length_a   1.000
_cell.length_b   1.000
_cell.length_c   1.000
_cell.angle_alpha   90.00
_cell.angle_beta   90.00
_cell.angle_gamma   90.00
#
_symmetry.space_group_name_H-M   'P 1'
#
loop_
_entity.id
_entity.type
_entity.pdbx_description
1 polymer ?
#
loop_
_entity_poly.entity_id
_entity_poly.type
_entity_poly.pdbx_seq_one_letter_code
_entity_poly.pdbx_strand_id
1 'polypeptide(L)'
;MIKGTLVKALKNNAFKAVFTGFTATTLSLGLTACGPVDQVKSAFAEDVIPPMPAPEVATYVLDLSGSTNPTAQLEALGSGISDFIAGHSLGNPFAKSPEAPRGLSIQFISTNAAQAPRIPLVSISTSQALYNFVLNKNLNLEGSSLLWNGLINARTQIWQNSTLEANPAACIEQVVQSLGKQQLLPDALQEPANLICQDAKKTANALKRLDSFVANPTVGRGSDVEGAILIGLKNLINSKTEFPSAHLTLVIASDLIDEIGLNLPQKLANADSSKSCELGTKDASRITTDFSDVNVVLVGARNSIAKTQLLDQVGSYWSCYFNQIGITNIEEKSDLSGF
;
A
#
# COMPACT_ATOMS: atom_id res chain seq x y z
N MET A 1 -68.61 37.87 -6.53
CA MET A 1 -67.55 36.87 -6.28
C MET A 1 -66.36 37.25 -7.16
N ILE A 2 -65.24 37.61 -6.55
CA ILE A 2 -64.06 38.23 -7.15
C ILE A 2 -63.04 37.15 -7.54
N LYS A 3 -62.40 37.32 -8.72
CA LYS A 3 -60.96 37.08 -9.02
C LYS A 3 -60.80 37.30 -10.54
N GLY A 4 -60.03 38.23 -11.08
CA GLY A 4 -58.89 38.98 -10.55
C GLY A 4 -57.70 38.76 -11.50
N THR A 5 -57.76 39.36 -12.69
CA THR A 5 -56.68 39.42 -13.68
C THR A 5 -55.75 40.58 -13.34
N LEU A 6 -54.44 40.41 -13.39
CA LEU A 6 -53.50 41.54 -13.32
C LEU A 6 -52.36 41.35 -14.32
N VAL A 7 -52.16 42.43 -15.09
CA VAL A 7 -51.24 42.61 -16.22
C VAL A 7 -50.30 43.76 -15.85
N LYS A 8 -49.01 43.63 -16.24
CA LYS A 8 -47.97 44.69 -16.40
C LYS A 8 -47.47 45.38 -15.09
N ALA A 9 -46.25 45.90 -14.99
CA ALA A 9 -45.39 46.51 -16.00
C ALA A 9 -43.88 46.47 -15.63
N LEU A 10 -43.04 46.51 -16.67
CA LEU A 10 -41.68 47.03 -16.67
C LEU A 10 -41.61 48.48 -16.17
N LYS A 11 -40.59 48.83 -15.38
CA LYS A 11 -39.86 50.11 -15.47
C LYS A 11 -38.57 50.10 -14.63
N ASN A 12 -37.44 50.25 -15.32
CA ASN A 12 -36.19 50.78 -14.78
C ASN A 12 -36.42 52.18 -14.18
N ASN A 13 -35.77 52.48 -13.04
CA ASN A 13 -34.82 53.61 -12.93
C ASN A 13 -34.33 53.81 -11.48
N ALA A 14 -33.08 54.26 -11.41
CA ALA A 14 -32.48 55.10 -10.36
C ALA A 14 -31.94 54.44 -9.08
N PHE A 15 -30.65 54.10 -9.15
CA PHE A 15 -29.59 54.52 -8.24
C PHE A 15 -30.01 55.28 -6.96
N LYS A 16 -29.76 54.69 -5.79
CA LYS A 16 -29.41 55.42 -4.55
C LYS A 16 -28.59 54.52 -3.64
N ALA A 17 -27.27 54.64 -3.74
CA ALA A 17 -26.35 54.14 -2.74
C ALA A 17 -26.27 55.16 -1.59
N VAL A 18 -26.43 54.70 -0.35
CA VAL A 18 -25.88 55.35 0.84
C VAL A 18 -25.14 54.24 1.60
N PHE A 19 -23.82 54.23 1.39
CA PHE A 19 -22.86 53.50 2.21
C PHE A 19 -22.46 54.40 3.38
N THR A 20 -22.45 53.84 4.59
CA THR A 20 -21.75 54.42 5.74
C THR A 20 -20.97 53.32 6.44
N GLY A 21 -19.63 53.40 6.42
CA GLY A 21 -18.75 52.79 7.43
C GLY A 21 -17.72 51.74 6.96
N PHE A 22 -16.61 52.22 6.40
CA PHE A 22 -15.23 51.68 6.25
C PHE A 22 -14.84 50.44 7.10
N THR A 23 -14.06 49.45 6.64
CA THR A 23 -12.85 49.50 5.79
C THR A 23 -12.72 48.25 4.88
N ALA A 24 -12.65 48.46 3.57
CA ALA A 24 -12.11 47.50 2.62
C ALA A 24 -11.21 48.25 1.64
N THR A 25 -9.90 48.03 1.73
CA THR A 25 -8.93 48.44 0.71
C THR A 25 -9.28 47.73 -0.59
N THR A 26 -9.94 48.46 -1.47
CA THR A 26 -10.29 48.07 -2.83
C THR A 26 -9.00 48.12 -3.66
N LEU A 27 -8.54 46.96 -4.14
CA LEU A 27 -7.61 46.91 -5.26
C LEU A 27 -8.37 47.39 -6.51
N SER A 28 -8.10 48.62 -6.94
CA SER A 28 -8.58 49.12 -8.23
C SER A 28 -7.75 48.48 -9.34
N LEU A 29 -8.26 47.40 -9.96
CA LEU A 29 -7.73 46.90 -11.22
C LEU A 29 -8.28 47.78 -12.35
N GLY A 30 -7.47 48.75 -12.77
CA GLY A 30 -7.68 49.46 -14.02
C GLY A 30 -7.48 48.48 -15.18
N LEU A 31 -8.57 48.07 -15.81
CA LEU A 31 -8.55 47.39 -17.11
C LEU A 31 -8.17 48.42 -18.19
N THR A 32 -6.88 48.60 -18.42
CA THR A 32 -6.39 49.12 -19.70
C THR A 32 -6.02 47.93 -20.58
N ALA A 33 -6.70 47.87 -21.72
CA ALA A 33 -6.56 46.85 -22.75
C ALA A 33 -5.14 46.76 -23.33
N CYS A 34 -4.83 45.56 -23.83
CA CYS A 34 -3.70 45.18 -24.70
C CYS A 34 -2.32 45.04 -24.02
N GLY A 35 -2.13 43.92 -23.31
CA GLY A 35 -0.82 43.35 -22.93
C GLY A 35 -0.82 41.82 -23.14
N PRO A 36 0.34 41.18 -23.32
CA PRO A 36 0.42 39.78 -23.79
C PRO A 36 -0.20 38.81 -22.78
N VAL A 37 -0.93 37.83 -23.31
CA VAL A 37 -1.75 36.83 -22.60
C VAL A 37 -0.94 35.95 -21.64
N ASP A 38 0.39 36.02 -21.67
CA ASP A 38 1.29 35.16 -20.90
C ASP A 38 1.50 35.59 -19.43
N GLN A 39 1.03 36.76 -19.00
CA GLN A 39 1.23 37.25 -17.62
C GLN A 39 0.01 37.13 -16.68
N VAL A 40 -1.10 36.55 -17.13
CA VAL A 40 -2.26 36.23 -16.27
C VAL A 40 -2.22 34.78 -15.75
N LYS A 41 -1.15 34.03 -16.03
CA LYS A 41 -0.93 32.67 -15.51
C LYS A 41 -0.44 32.59 -14.05
N SER A 42 -0.17 33.73 -13.41
CA SER A 42 0.56 33.75 -12.13
C SER A 42 -0.27 34.15 -10.90
N ALA A 43 -1.60 34.29 -11.01
CA ALA A 43 -2.45 34.75 -9.89
C ALA A 43 -3.62 33.80 -9.54
N PHE A 44 -3.76 32.66 -10.23
CA PHE A 44 -4.63 31.57 -9.82
C PHE A 44 -3.73 30.41 -9.41
N ALA A 45 -3.86 29.94 -8.17
CA ALA A 45 -3.39 28.61 -7.82
C ALA A 45 -4.31 27.62 -8.57
N GLU A 46 -4.06 27.44 -9.87
CA GLU A 46 -4.84 26.59 -10.77
C GLU A 46 -4.76 25.14 -10.28
N ASP A 47 -5.91 24.47 -10.22
CA ASP A 47 -6.21 23.04 -10.27
C ASP A 47 -5.04 22.03 -10.55
N VAL A 48 -3.96 22.05 -9.77
CA VAL A 48 -2.88 21.06 -9.90
C VAL A 48 -3.35 19.74 -9.30
N ILE A 49 -3.39 18.69 -10.13
CA ILE A 49 -3.62 17.32 -9.65
C ILE A 49 -2.48 16.94 -8.70
N PRO A 50 -2.76 16.57 -7.44
CA PRO A 50 -1.72 16.21 -6.48
C PRO A 50 -0.93 14.98 -6.96
N PRO A 51 0.40 14.95 -6.74
CA PRO A 51 1.22 13.78 -7.08
C PRO A 51 0.79 12.57 -6.25
N MET A 52 0.92 11.38 -6.83
CA MET A 52 0.80 10.14 -6.04
C MET A 52 1.88 10.12 -4.94
N PRO A 53 1.52 9.85 -3.67
CA PRO A 53 2.52 9.67 -2.63
C PRO A 53 3.47 8.52 -2.95
N ALA A 54 4.65 8.54 -2.32
CA ALA A 54 5.64 7.49 -2.46
C ALA A 54 5.02 6.12 -2.09
N PRO A 55 5.18 5.08 -2.94
CA PRO A 55 4.58 3.79 -2.68
C PRO A 55 5.17 3.10 -1.45
N GLU A 56 4.35 2.31 -0.78
CA GLU A 56 4.77 1.42 0.31
C GLU A 56 4.86 -0.01 -0.23
N VAL A 57 6.03 -0.63 -0.19
CA VAL A 57 6.25 -2.01 -0.65
C VAL A 57 6.57 -2.88 0.55
N ALA A 58 5.69 -3.83 0.85
CA ALA A 58 5.83 -4.75 1.95
C ALA A 58 6.07 -6.21 1.47
N THR A 59 6.96 -6.90 2.16
CA THR A 59 7.10 -8.36 2.06
C THR A 59 6.90 -8.97 3.44
N TYR A 60 5.91 -9.86 3.55
CA TYR A 60 5.61 -10.57 4.79
C TYR A 60 6.28 -11.94 4.73
N VAL A 61 7.10 -12.23 5.71
CA VAL A 61 7.79 -13.51 5.90
C VAL A 61 7.03 -14.28 6.97
N LEU A 62 6.30 -15.30 6.55
CA LEU A 62 5.50 -16.13 7.43
C LEU A 62 6.24 -17.42 7.78
N ASP A 63 6.34 -17.69 9.08
CA ASP A 63 6.92 -18.93 9.57
C ASP A 63 5.93 -20.10 9.48
N LEU A 64 6.31 -21.13 8.74
CA LEU A 64 5.57 -22.40 8.65
C LEU A 64 6.28 -23.55 9.38
N SER A 65 7.34 -23.25 10.14
CA SER A 65 8.08 -24.24 10.91
C SER A 65 7.23 -24.80 12.06
N GLY A 66 7.67 -25.94 12.60
CA GLY A 66 6.99 -26.57 13.73
C GLY A 66 7.24 -25.92 15.08
N SER A 67 8.16 -24.95 15.18
CA SER A 67 8.49 -24.24 16.43
C SER A 67 7.52 -23.10 16.74
N THR A 68 6.69 -22.71 15.76
CA THR A 68 5.66 -21.69 15.88
C THR A 68 4.26 -22.28 15.58
N ASN A 69 3.20 -21.53 15.85
CA ASN A 69 1.85 -21.85 15.39
C ASN A 69 1.55 -21.05 14.11
N PRO A 70 1.59 -21.66 12.90
CA PRO A 70 1.43 -20.94 11.64
C PRO A 70 0.07 -20.25 11.51
N THR A 71 -0.99 -20.83 12.09
CA THR A 71 -2.32 -20.21 12.12
C THR A 71 -2.31 -18.97 13.00
N ALA A 72 -1.71 -19.03 14.19
CA ALA A 72 -1.58 -17.87 15.07
C ALA A 72 -0.66 -16.79 14.48
N GLN A 73 0.39 -17.17 13.72
CA GLN A 73 1.23 -16.22 13.02
C GLN A 73 0.46 -15.55 11.86
N LEU A 74 -0.33 -16.30 11.10
CA LEU A 74 -1.21 -15.74 10.06
C LEU A 74 -2.32 -14.86 10.65
N GLU A 75 -2.87 -15.22 11.81
CA GLU A 75 -3.81 -14.40 12.56
C GLU A 75 -3.15 -13.15 13.19
N ALA A 76 -1.87 -13.23 13.57
CA ALA A 76 -1.08 -12.08 14.02
C ALA A 76 -0.71 -11.14 12.86
N LEU A 77 -0.62 -11.68 11.63
CA LEU A 77 -0.68 -10.88 10.40
C LEU A 77 -2.08 -10.29 10.14
N GLY A 78 -3.07 -10.62 10.99
CA GLY A 78 -4.50 -10.36 10.83
C GLY A 78 -4.95 -8.90 11.00
N SER A 79 -6.21 -8.70 10.55
CA SER A 79 -6.91 -7.48 10.12
C SER A 79 -6.23 -6.65 9.03
N GLY A 80 -4.91 -6.50 9.05
CA GLY A 80 -4.17 -5.68 8.08
C GLY A 80 -4.28 -6.19 6.65
N ILE A 81 -4.16 -7.50 6.40
CA ILE A 81 -4.24 -8.03 5.02
C ILE A 81 -5.56 -7.61 4.37
N SER A 82 -6.72 -7.86 4.99
CA SER A 82 -8.04 -7.48 4.45
C SER A 82 -8.14 -6.00 4.07
N ASP A 83 -7.62 -5.09 4.90
CA ASP A 83 -7.60 -3.65 4.61
C ASP A 83 -6.67 -3.32 3.44
N PHE A 84 -5.52 -4.00 3.34
CA PHE A 84 -4.61 -3.89 2.18
C PHE A 84 -5.28 -4.34 0.87
N ILE A 85 -6.08 -5.41 0.86
CA ILE A 85 -6.67 -5.98 -0.37
C ILE A 85 -8.03 -5.39 -0.76
N ALA A 86 -8.71 -4.70 0.16
CA ALA A 86 -10.05 -4.15 -0.04
C ALA A 86 -10.11 -2.87 -0.89
N GLY A 87 -8.99 -2.34 -1.39
CA GLY A 87 -8.95 -1.21 -2.34
C GLY A 87 -8.12 -0.02 -1.89
N HIS A 88 -7.84 0.12 -0.59
CA HIS A 88 -6.94 1.15 -0.05
C HIS A 88 -5.50 1.01 -0.56
N SER A 89 -5.09 -0.18 -1.00
CA SER A 89 -3.81 -0.39 -1.67
C SER A 89 -3.63 0.39 -2.96
N LEU A 90 -4.69 0.90 -3.58
CA LEU A 90 -4.55 1.80 -4.72
C LEU A 90 -4.00 3.17 -4.30
N GLY A 91 -4.05 3.54 -3.02
CA GLY A 91 -3.72 4.87 -2.53
C GLY A 91 -4.77 5.91 -2.92
N ASN A 92 -4.62 7.13 -2.40
CA ASN A 92 -5.51 8.24 -2.69
C ASN A 92 -4.77 9.59 -2.62
N PRO A 93 -4.29 10.13 -3.75
CA PRO A 93 -3.63 11.43 -3.77
C PRO A 93 -4.60 12.59 -3.53
N PHE A 94 -5.91 12.37 -3.71
CA PHE A 94 -6.95 13.40 -3.56
C PHE A 94 -7.58 13.44 -2.17
N ALA A 95 -7.21 12.53 -1.27
CA ALA A 95 -7.68 12.53 0.11
C ALA A 95 -7.12 13.73 0.89
N LYS A 96 -7.84 14.16 1.95
CA LYS A 96 -7.38 15.24 2.84
C LYS A 96 -6.00 14.94 3.44
N SER A 97 -5.76 13.68 3.76
CA SER A 97 -4.44 13.12 4.05
C SER A 97 -4.13 12.13 2.93
N PRO A 98 -3.22 12.46 1.99
CA PRO A 98 -2.93 11.58 0.87
C PRO A 98 -2.49 10.18 1.34
N GLU A 99 -3.07 9.15 0.73
CA GLU A 99 -2.76 7.76 1.03
C GLU A 99 -1.81 7.20 -0.04
N ALA A 100 -0.72 6.58 0.40
CA ALA A 100 0.23 5.94 -0.51
C ALA A 100 -0.36 4.67 -1.14
N PRO A 101 -0.03 4.38 -2.41
CA PRO A 101 -0.31 3.07 -2.97
C PRO A 101 0.56 2.00 -2.31
N ARG A 102 -0.03 0.83 -2.06
CA ARG A 102 0.59 -0.25 -1.29
C ARG A 102 0.76 -1.52 -2.12
N GLY A 103 1.96 -2.08 -2.09
CA GLY A 103 2.28 -3.39 -2.66
C GLY A 103 2.55 -4.39 -1.55
N LEU A 104 2.01 -5.60 -1.67
CA LEU A 104 2.18 -6.64 -0.65
C LEU A 104 2.47 -8.00 -1.28
N SER A 105 3.50 -8.67 -0.77
CA SER A 105 3.76 -10.07 -1.08
C SER A 105 4.01 -10.87 0.20
N ILE A 106 3.62 -12.15 0.17
CA ILE A 106 3.92 -13.10 1.23
C ILE A 106 4.96 -14.11 0.72
N GLN A 107 5.89 -14.44 1.59
CA GLN A 107 6.89 -15.49 1.43
C GLN A 107 6.96 -16.31 2.72
N PHE A 108 7.60 -17.47 2.68
CA PHE A 108 7.51 -18.44 3.77
C PHE A 108 8.87 -18.94 4.23
N ILE A 109 9.00 -19.11 5.54
CA ILE A 109 10.09 -19.86 6.16
C ILE A 109 9.74 -21.35 6.05
N SER A 110 10.67 -22.13 5.51
CA SER A 110 10.51 -23.56 5.27
C SER A 110 11.86 -24.26 5.37
N THR A 111 11.94 -25.54 5.01
CA THR A 111 13.24 -26.23 4.94
C THR A 111 14.23 -25.63 3.94
N ASN A 112 13.71 -24.94 2.92
CA ASN A 112 14.51 -24.25 1.92
C ASN A 112 13.70 -23.07 1.41
N ALA A 113 14.03 -21.87 1.91
CA ALA A 113 13.27 -20.66 1.57
C ALA A 113 13.30 -20.35 0.06
N ALA A 114 14.31 -20.80 -0.68
CA ALA A 114 14.38 -20.62 -2.14
C ALA A 114 13.36 -21.46 -2.91
N GLN A 115 12.84 -22.53 -2.32
CA GLN A 115 11.78 -23.36 -2.92
C GLN A 115 10.37 -22.95 -2.47
N ALA A 116 10.27 -22.13 -1.43
CA ALA A 116 8.98 -21.61 -0.98
C ALA A 116 8.39 -20.63 -2.01
N PRO A 117 7.08 -20.71 -2.29
CA PRO A 117 6.44 -19.78 -3.21
C PRO A 117 6.43 -18.36 -2.65
N ARG A 118 6.70 -17.37 -3.50
CA ARG A 118 6.29 -15.99 -3.25
C ARG A 118 4.89 -15.76 -3.82
N ILE A 119 4.00 -15.22 -3.00
CA ILE A 119 2.60 -14.92 -3.35
C ILE A 119 2.41 -13.40 -3.34
N PRO A 120 2.38 -12.72 -4.49
CA PRO A 120 2.03 -11.31 -4.56
C PRO A 120 0.52 -11.15 -4.34
N LEU A 121 0.12 -10.52 -3.23
CA LEU A 121 -1.28 -10.26 -2.90
C LEU A 121 -1.82 -9.02 -3.61
N VAL A 122 -1.01 -7.95 -3.64
CA VAL A 122 -1.34 -6.67 -4.28
C VAL A 122 -0.12 -6.07 -4.96
N SER A 123 -0.33 -5.44 -6.11
CA SER A 123 0.69 -4.75 -6.90
C SER A 123 0.40 -3.26 -7.01
N ILE A 124 1.45 -2.43 -6.91
CA ILE A 124 1.37 -0.97 -7.09
C ILE A 124 1.12 -0.60 -8.57
N SER A 125 1.48 -1.47 -9.51
CA SER A 125 1.39 -1.18 -10.95
C SER A 125 -0.04 -0.79 -11.41
N THR A 126 -1.08 -1.39 -10.82
CA THR A 126 -2.48 -1.02 -11.10
C THR A 126 -2.75 0.43 -10.68
N SER A 127 -2.32 0.84 -9.48
CA SER A 127 -2.49 2.21 -9.00
C SER A 127 -1.83 3.23 -9.94
N GLN A 128 -0.58 2.96 -10.35
CA GLN A 128 0.13 3.86 -11.27
C GLN A 128 -0.54 3.95 -12.64
N ALA A 129 -0.99 2.82 -13.19
CA ALA A 129 -1.70 2.81 -14.46
C ALA A 129 -3.01 3.63 -14.40
N LEU A 130 -3.77 3.48 -13.31
CA LEU A 130 -4.99 4.26 -13.08
C LEU A 130 -4.68 5.74 -12.87
N TYR A 131 -3.61 6.07 -12.17
CA TYR A 131 -3.23 7.46 -11.91
C TYR A 131 -2.80 8.16 -13.19
N ASN A 132 -1.98 7.49 -14.01
CA ASN A 132 -1.61 7.95 -15.34
C ASN A 132 -2.84 8.12 -16.25
N PHE A 133 -3.82 7.21 -16.15
CA PHE A 133 -5.09 7.35 -16.86
C PHE A 133 -5.81 8.64 -16.44
N VAL A 134 -5.95 8.92 -15.14
CA VAL A 134 -6.60 10.15 -14.64
C VAL A 134 -5.87 11.40 -15.13
N LEU A 135 -4.54 11.43 -15.05
CA LEU A 135 -3.74 12.56 -15.57
C LEU A 135 -3.99 12.80 -17.06
N ASN A 136 -4.07 11.73 -17.86
CA ASN A 136 -4.21 11.83 -19.31
C ASN A 136 -5.62 12.26 -19.78
N LYS A 137 -6.62 12.26 -18.90
CA LYS A 137 -7.98 12.70 -19.26
C LYS A 137 -8.21 14.21 -19.16
N ASN A 138 -7.23 14.97 -18.63
CA ASN A 138 -7.30 16.43 -18.51
C ASN A 138 -8.59 16.93 -17.82
N LEU A 139 -9.07 16.17 -16.83
CA LEU A 139 -10.18 16.61 -15.98
C LEU A 139 -9.68 17.70 -15.04
N ASN A 140 -10.59 18.57 -14.58
CA ASN A 140 -10.26 19.47 -13.47
C ASN A 140 -10.04 18.68 -12.17
N LEU A 141 -9.59 19.36 -11.11
CA LEU A 141 -9.28 18.71 -9.83
C LEU A 141 -10.50 17.95 -9.25
N GLU A 142 -11.68 18.56 -9.30
CA GLU A 142 -12.93 17.95 -8.83
C GLU A 142 -13.29 16.68 -9.62
N GLY A 143 -13.26 16.74 -10.96
CA GLY A 143 -13.54 15.61 -11.83
C GLY A 143 -12.53 14.48 -11.66
N SER A 144 -11.25 14.81 -11.48
CA SER A 144 -10.19 13.83 -11.20
C SER A 144 -10.39 13.13 -9.86
N SER A 145 -10.75 13.89 -8.82
CA SER A 145 -11.05 13.35 -7.49
C SER A 145 -12.29 12.44 -7.51
N LEU A 146 -13.36 12.86 -8.18
CA LEU A 146 -14.59 12.06 -8.32
C LEU A 146 -14.34 10.75 -9.06
N LEU A 147 -13.56 10.80 -10.15
CA LEU A 147 -13.19 9.61 -10.91
C LEU A 147 -12.33 8.67 -10.07
N TRP A 148 -11.30 9.18 -9.37
CA TRP A 148 -10.42 8.37 -8.53
C TRP A 148 -11.16 7.68 -7.39
N ASN A 149 -12.01 8.42 -6.66
CA ASN A 149 -12.83 7.87 -5.59
C ASN A 149 -13.83 6.83 -6.12
N GLY A 150 -14.37 7.04 -7.32
CA GLY A 150 -15.19 6.05 -8.02
C GLY A 150 -14.43 4.75 -8.30
N LEU A 151 -13.18 4.84 -8.75
CA LEU A 151 -12.33 3.68 -9.03
C LEU A 151 -11.99 2.89 -7.75
N ILE A 152 -11.62 3.58 -6.66
CA ILE A 152 -11.39 2.94 -5.35
C ILE A 152 -12.66 2.22 -4.89
N ASN A 153 -13.82 2.89 -4.94
CA ASN A 153 -15.08 2.31 -4.51
C ASN A 153 -15.47 1.09 -5.38
N ALA A 154 -15.30 1.18 -6.70
CA ALA A 154 -15.54 0.06 -7.59
C ALA A 154 -14.66 -1.14 -7.22
N ARG A 155 -13.34 -0.92 -7.01
CA ARG A 155 -12.42 -1.97 -6.56
C ARG A 155 -12.84 -2.60 -5.24
N THR A 156 -13.30 -1.78 -4.30
CA THR A 156 -13.78 -2.20 -2.97
C THR A 156 -15.03 -3.07 -3.04
N GLN A 157 -15.90 -2.83 -4.02
CA GLN A 157 -17.13 -3.60 -4.17
C GLN A 157 -16.93 -4.94 -4.88
N ILE A 158 -16.00 -5.03 -5.84
CA ILE A 158 -15.91 -6.20 -6.72
C ILE A 158 -14.93 -7.28 -6.23
N TRP A 159 -14.02 -6.98 -5.31
CA TRP A 159 -12.84 -7.83 -5.08
C TRP A 159 -13.12 -9.21 -4.47
N GLN A 160 -14.23 -9.36 -3.74
CA GLN A 160 -14.70 -10.67 -3.25
C GLN A 160 -15.86 -11.23 -4.08
N ASN A 161 -16.25 -10.58 -5.17
CA ASN A 161 -17.36 -11.03 -5.98
C ASN A 161 -16.91 -12.15 -6.94
N SER A 162 -17.09 -13.39 -6.51
CA SER A 162 -16.73 -14.60 -7.28
C SER A 162 -17.44 -14.71 -8.63
N THR A 163 -18.63 -14.10 -8.78
CA THR A 163 -19.38 -14.10 -10.04
C THR A 163 -18.71 -13.19 -11.07
N LEU A 164 -18.24 -12.01 -10.65
CA LEU A 164 -17.51 -11.07 -11.50
C LEU A 164 -16.09 -11.56 -11.79
N GLU A 165 -15.44 -12.23 -10.84
CA GLU A 165 -14.14 -12.88 -11.03
C GLU A 165 -14.18 -13.89 -12.21
N ALA A 166 -15.27 -14.64 -12.31
CA ALA A 166 -15.50 -15.64 -13.34
C ALA A 166 -15.93 -15.04 -14.69
N ASN A 167 -16.47 -13.81 -14.71
CA ASN A 167 -16.98 -13.16 -15.91
C ASN A 167 -16.38 -11.75 -16.11
N PRO A 168 -15.24 -11.63 -16.81
CA PRO A 168 -14.56 -10.35 -17.03
C PRO A 168 -15.43 -9.30 -17.71
N ALA A 169 -16.29 -9.69 -18.65
CA ALA A 169 -17.16 -8.75 -19.35
C ALA A 169 -18.22 -8.15 -18.42
N ALA A 170 -18.87 -8.99 -17.60
CA ALA A 170 -19.83 -8.53 -16.60
C ALA A 170 -19.16 -7.65 -15.53
N CYS A 171 -17.91 -7.97 -15.15
CA CYS A 171 -17.14 -7.13 -14.24
C CYS A 171 -16.92 -5.72 -14.82
N ILE A 172 -16.45 -5.63 -16.07
CA ILE A 172 -16.19 -4.35 -16.72
C ILE A 172 -17.48 -3.54 -16.84
N GLU A 173 -18.57 -4.18 -17.28
CA GLU A 173 -19.88 -3.52 -17.38
C GLU A 173 -20.32 -2.96 -16.02
N GLN A 174 -20.22 -3.75 -14.95
CA GLN A 174 -20.58 -3.30 -13.61
C GLN A 174 -19.70 -2.15 -13.12
N VAL A 175 -18.39 -2.17 -13.38
CA VAL A 175 -17.49 -1.07 -12.99
C VAL A 175 -17.80 0.19 -13.79
N VAL A 176 -18.05 0.09 -15.10
CA VAL A 176 -18.45 1.26 -15.90
C VAL A 176 -19.78 1.84 -15.41
N GLN A 177 -20.75 0.99 -15.06
CA GLN A 177 -22.03 1.41 -14.48
C GLN A 177 -21.84 2.08 -13.11
N SER A 178 -20.96 1.56 -12.25
CA SER A 178 -20.72 2.09 -10.90
C SER A 178 -19.95 3.41 -10.92
N LEU A 179 -19.07 3.61 -11.91
CA LEU A 179 -18.42 4.90 -12.14
C LEU A 179 -19.44 5.97 -12.54
N GLY A 180 -20.53 5.59 -13.24
CA GLY A 180 -21.69 6.45 -13.46
C GLY A 180 -21.36 7.75 -14.22
N LYS A 181 -22.12 8.83 -13.96
CA LYS A 181 -21.97 10.16 -14.59
C LYS A 181 -20.67 10.89 -14.20
N GLN A 182 -19.53 10.21 -14.23
CA GLN A 182 -18.25 10.93 -14.37
C GLN A 182 -18.33 11.78 -15.64
N GLN A 183 -17.51 12.82 -15.73
CA GLN A 183 -17.41 13.68 -16.92
C GLN A 183 -16.92 12.93 -18.19
N LEU A 184 -16.83 11.60 -18.15
CA LEU A 184 -16.36 10.72 -19.20
C LEU A 184 -17.49 9.84 -19.73
N LEU A 185 -17.43 9.55 -21.03
CA LEU A 185 -18.34 8.60 -21.69
C LEU A 185 -18.04 7.16 -21.24
N PRO A 186 -19.02 6.25 -21.25
CA PRO A 186 -18.83 4.84 -20.88
C PRO A 186 -17.66 4.14 -21.61
N ASP A 187 -17.47 4.42 -22.90
CA ASP A 187 -16.39 3.85 -23.70
C ASP A 187 -15.00 4.26 -23.18
N ALA A 188 -14.86 5.50 -22.67
CA ALA A 188 -13.62 5.98 -22.09
C ALA A 188 -13.30 5.30 -20.75
N LEU A 189 -14.31 4.75 -20.07
CA LEU A 189 -14.18 4.07 -18.78
C LEU A 189 -13.86 2.57 -18.90
N GLN A 190 -13.87 2.01 -20.11
CA GLN A 190 -13.58 0.59 -20.34
C GLN A 190 -12.17 0.19 -19.90
N GLU A 191 -11.17 1.02 -20.20
CA GLU A 191 -9.77 0.78 -19.83
C GLU A 191 -9.55 0.73 -18.31
N PRO A 192 -9.91 1.77 -17.52
CA PRO A 192 -9.72 1.72 -16.07
C PRO A 192 -10.62 0.66 -15.42
N ALA A 193 -11.80 0.38 -15.97
CA ALA A 193 -12.65 -0.73 -15.51
C ALA A 193 -11.97 -2.09 -15.67
N ASN A 194 -11.34 -2.34 -16.83
CA ASN A 194 -10.59 -3.57 -17.06
C ASN A 194 -9.39 -3.69 -16.11
N LEU A 195 -8.65 -2.61 -15.86
CA LEU A 195 -7.54 -2.61 -14.89
C LEU A 195 -8.02 -3.03 -13.49
N ILE A 196 -9.12 -2.43 -13.02
CA ILE A 196 -9.73 -2.70 -11.71
C ILE A 196 -10.20 -4.16 -11.60
N CYS A 197 -10.86 -4.68 -12.64
CA CYS A 197 -11.33 -6.07 -12.69
C CYS A 197 -10.18 -7.09 -12.70
N GLN A 198 -9.12 -6.82 -13.47
CA GLN A 198 -7.95 -7.69 -13.51
C GLN A 198 -7.20 -7.69 -12.17
N ASP A 199 -7.07 -6.53 -11.53
CA ASP A 199 -6.45 -6.40 -10.22
C ASP A 199 -7.23 -7.16 -9.15
N ALA A 200 -8.55 -6.95 -9.07
CA ALA A 200 -9.45 -7.68 -8.18
C ALA A 200 -9.33 -9.20 -8.34
N LYS A 201 -9.34 -9.68 -9.59
CA LYS A 201 -9.17 -11.10 -9.89
C LYS A 201 -7.81 -11.65 -9.47
N LYS A 202 -6.72 -10.91 -9.70
CA LYS A 202 -5.37 -11.32 -9.29
C LYS A 202 -5.28 -11.45 -7.77
N THR A 203 -5.79 -10.46 -7.04
CA THR A 203 -5.87 -10.49 -5.58
C THR A 203 -6.68 -11.69 -5.07
N ALA A 204 -7.89 -11.91 -5.59
CA ALA A 204 -8.73 -13.03 -5.15
C ALA A 204 -8.04 -14.39 -5.37
N ASN A 205 -7.37 -14.58 -6.51
CA ASN A 205 -6.62 -15.81 -6.79
C ASN A 205 -5.38 -15.95 -5.91
N ALA A 206 -4.68 -14.85 -5.60
CA ALA A 206 -3.54 -14.86 -4.70
C ALA A 206 -3.93 -15.27 -3.28
N LEU A 207 -5.09 -14.81 -2.78
CA LEU A 207 -5.63 -15.22 -1.49
C LEU A 207 -6.01 -16.70 -1.45
N LYS A 208 -6.75 -17.19 -2.45
CA LYS A 208 -7.05 -18.63 -2.55
C LYS A 208 -5.79 -19.49 -2.55
N ARG A 209 -4.73 -19.02 -3.23
CA ARG A 209 -3.42 -19.70 -3.26
C ARG A 209 -2.72 -19.65 -1.91
N LEU A 210 -2.77 -18.51 -1.20
CA LEU A 210 -2.25 -18.37 0.16
C LEU A 210 -2.94 -19.36 1.10
N ASP A 211 -4.27 -19.33 1.14
CA ASP A 211 -5.06 -20.20 2.02
C ASP A 211 -4.79 -21.68 1.73
N SER A 212 -4.75 -22.06 0.44
CA SER A 212 -4.44 -23.42 0.02
C SER A 212 -3.04 -23.85 0.44
N PHE A 213 -2.06 -22.95 0.30
CA PHE A 213 -0.66 -23.24 0.65
C PHE A 213 -0.44 -23.34 2.16
N VAL A 214 -1.05 -22.45 2.95
CA VAL A 214 -0.97 -22.51 4.42
C VAL A 214 -1.64 -23.78 4.93
N ALA A 215 -2.79 -24.16 4.38
CA ALA A 215 -3.48 -25.38 4.77
C ALA A 215 -2.68 -26.65 4.42
N ASN A 216 -2.05 -26.68 3.24
CA ASN A 216 -1.27 -27.82 2.74
C ASN A 216 0.04 -27.37 2.08
N PRO A 217 1.09 -27.07 2.84
CA PRO A 217 2.36 -26.62 2.28
C PRO A 217 2.98 -27.72 1.41
N THR A 218 3.36 -27.37 0.18
CA THR A 218 4.04 -28.28 -0.76
C THR A 218 5.55 -28.36 -0.54
N VAL A 219 6.05 -27.74 0.52
CA VAL A 219 7.47 -27.68 0.90
C VAL A 219 7.65 -28.29 2.29
N GLY A 220 8.86 -28.77 2.58
CA GLY A 220 9.19 -29.31 3.89
C GLY A 220 9.02 -28.25 4.99
N ARG A 221 8.44 -28.64 6.12
CA ARG A 221 8.42 -27.80 7.32
C ARG A 221 9.81 -27.79 7.95
N GLY A 222 10.39 -26.61 8.08
CA GLY A 222 11.73 -26.37 8.59
C GLY A 222 11.98 -24.89 8.73
N SER A 223 13.08 -24.52 9.39
CA SER A 223 13.36 -23.13 9.76
C SER A 223 14.64 -22.60 9.11
N ASP A 224 14.58 -22.32 7.80
CA ASP A 224 15.57 -21.53 7.05
C ASP A 224 15.19 -20.04 7.10
N VAL A 225 15.36 -19.43 8.27
CA VAL A 225 14.97 -18.03 8.56
C VAL A 225 15.86 -17.07 7.78
N GLU A 226 17.17 -17.31 7.79
CA GLU A 226 18.13 -16.46 7.09
C GLU A 226 17.90 -16.45 5.59
N GLY A 227 17.68 -17.63 4.99
CA GLY A 227 17.36 -17.74 3.58
C GLY A 227 16.10 -16.96 3.22
N ALA A 228 15.04 -17.09 4.04
CA ALA A 228 13.79 -16.37 3.81
C ALA A 228 13.99 -14.85 3.91
N ILE A 229 14.63 -14.36 4.97
CA ILE A 229 14.92 -12.93 5.17
C ILE A 229 15.71 -12.38 3.98
N LEU A 230 16.81 -13.03 3.58
CA LEU A 230 17.65 -12.54 2.49
C LEU A 230 16.94 -12.53 1.13
N ILE A 231 16.08 -13.51 0.85
CA ILE A 231 15.23 -13.51 -0.35
C ILE A 231 14.24 -12.34 -0.31
N GLY A 232 13.61 -12.10 0.84
CA GLY A 232 12.67 -11.00 1.05
C GLY A 232 13.31 -9.64 0.85
N LEU A 233 14.47 -9.42 1.48
CA LEU A 233 15.25 -8.19 1.33
C LEU A 233 15.67 -7.94 -0.12
N LYS A 234 16.16 -8.98 -0.82
CA LYS A 234 16.51 -8.88 -2.25
C LYS A 234 15.29 -8.48 -3.11
N ASN A 235 14.13 -9.09 -2.86
CA ASN A 235 12.91 -8.75 -3.58
C ASN A 235 12.47 -7.30 -3.33
N LEU A 236 12.58 -6.82 -2.09
CA LEU A 236 12.27 -5.44 -1.73
C LEU A 236 13.21 -4.45 -2.42
N ILE A 237 14.53 -4.64 -2.35
CA ILE A 237 15.48 -3.75 -3.02
C ILE A 237 15.29 -3.77 -4.54
N ASN A 238 15.04 -4.95 -5.14
CA ASN A 238 14.76 -5.04 -6.57
C ASN A 238 13.54 -4.21 -6.98
N SER A 239 12.55 -4.04 -6.09
CA SER A 239 11.37 -3.21 -6.36
C SER A 239 11.71 -1.73 -6.56
N LYS A 240 12.84 -1.24 -6.04
CA LYS A 240 13.32 0.14 -6.30
C LYS A 240 13.71 0.39 -7.76
N THR A 241 13.92 -0.67 -8.54
CA THR A 241 14.12 -0.54 -10.00
C THR A 241 12.85 -0.01 -10.68
N GLU A 242 11.68 -0.45 -10.20
CA GLU A 242 10.37 -0.01 -10.71
C GLU A 242 9.85 1.20 -9.95
N PHE A 243 10.12 1.27 -8.64
CA PHE A 243 9.63 2.28 -7.72
C PHE A 243 10.78 2.92 -6.91
N PRO A 244 11.59 3.83 -7.50
CA PRO A 244 12.78 4.36 -6.83
C PRO A 244 12.50 5.09 -5.51
N SER A 245 11.32 5.69 -5.36
CA SER A 245 10.90 6.39 -4.15
C SER A 245 10.19 5.49 -3.14
N ALA A 246 10.11 4.17 -3.36
CA ALA A 246 9.36 3.28 -2.49
C ALA A 246 9.92 3.24 -1.06
N HIS A 247 9.01 3.25 -0.10
CA HIS A 247 9.29 2.88 1.28
C HIS A 247 9.20 1.36 1.40
N LEU A 248 10.27 0.72 1.85
CA LEU A 248 10.39 -0.73 1.87
C LEU A 248 10.23 -1.25 3.29
N THR A 249 9.36 -2.25 3.47
CA THR A 249 9.13 -2.89 4.76
C THR A 249 9.21 -4.41 4.64
N LEU A 250 10.05 -5.03 5.45
CA LEU A 250 10.06 -6.48 5.66
C LEU A 250 9.36 -6.78 6.98
N VAL A 251 8.24 -7.48 6.93
CA VAL A 251 7.52 -7.91 8.13
C VAL A 251 7.81 -9.39 8.36
N ILE A 252 8.29 -9.76 9.54
CA ILE A 252 8.71 -11.12 9.86
C ILE A 252 7.83 -11.65 10.99
N ALA A 253 6.97 -12.60 10.66
CA ALA A 253 6.13 -13.33 11.61
C ALA A 253 6.76 -14.70 11.90
N SER A 254 7.74 -14.71 12.82
CA SER A 254 8.57 -15.87 13.16
C SER A 254 9.17 -15.69 14.54
N ASP A 255 9.50 -16.81 15.20
CA ASP A 255 10.35 -16.80 16.41
C ASP A 255 11.84 -16.57 16.10
N LEU A 256 12.18 -16.46 14.81
CA LEU A 256 13.50 -16.21 14.25
C LEU A 256 14.53 -17.31 14.57
N ILE A 257 14.10 -18.47 15.06
CA ILE A 257 14.98 -19.58 15.37
C ILE A 257 15.34 -20.30 14.07
N ASP A 258 16.50 -19.98 13.51
CA ASP A 258 17.01 -20.67 12.33
C ASP A 258 17.64 -22.02 12.72
N GLU A 259 17.04 -23.12 12.26
CA GLU A 259 17.47 -24.49 12.54
C GLU A 259 18.26 -25.12 11.38
N ILE A 260 18.27 -24.48 10.21
CA ILE A 260 18.74 -25.09 8.96
C ILE A 260 19.95 -24.36 8.38
N GLY A 261 19.84 -23.05 8.16
CA GLY A 261 20.92 -22.24 7.59
C GLY A 261 22.00 -21.95 8.63
N LEU A 262 21.60 -21.51 9.81
CA LEU A 262 22.49 -21.02 10.86
C LEU A 262 22.63 -21.97 12.06
N ASN A 263 21.63 -22.85 12.27
CA ASN A 263 21.55 -23.75 13.41
C ASN A 263 21.78 -23.01 14.75
N LEU A 264 20.98 -21.96 14.97
CA LEU A 264 21.07 -21.05 16.10
C LEU A 264 20.95 -21.75 17.46
N PRO A 265 20.08 -22.74 17.69
CA PRO A 265 20.00 -23.42 18.99
C PRO A 265 21.34 -24.00 19.44
N GLN A 266 22.09 -24.62 18.53
CA GLN A 266 23.40 -25.16 18.84
C GLN A 266 24.47 -24.06 18.94
N LYS A 267 24.43 -23.09 18.03
CA LYS A 267 25.41 -22.00 17.98
C LYS A 267 25.35 -21.09 19.22
N LEU A 268 24.16 -20.89 19.77
CA LEU A 268 23.88 -19.98 20.89
C LEU A 268 23.81 -20.68 22.25
N ALA A 269 23.94 -22.01 22.32
CA ALA A 269 23.72 -22.81 23.54
C ALA A 269 24.45 -22.30 24.80
N ASN A 270 25.62 -21.66 24.64
CA ASN A 270 26.43 -21.09 25.72
C ASN A 270 26.76 -19.61 25.53
N ALA A 271 26.05 -18.93 24.62
CA ALA A 271 26.27 -17.51 24.34
C ALA A 271 25.46 -16.65 25.31
N ASP A 272 26.05 -15.59 25.85
CA ASP A 272 25.26 -14.51 26.44
C ASP A 272 24.74 -13.57 25.33
N SER A 273 24.07 -12.47 25.69
CA SER A 273 23.56 -11.50 24.72
C SER A 273 24.69 -10.86 23.90
N SER A 274 25.81 -10.51 24.53
CA SER A 274 26.98 -9.93 23.85
C SER A 274 27.56 -10.89 22.83
N LYS A 275 27.73 -12.16 23.22
CA LYS A 275 28.29 -13.18 22.34
C LYS A 275 27.34 -13.54 21.20
N SER A 276 26.03 -13.58 21.48
CA SER A 276 25.00 -13.76 20.46
C SER A 276 25.05 -12.65 19.40
N CYS A 277 25.19 -11.39 19.84
CA CYS A 277 25.35 -10.23 18.96
C CYS A 277 26.61 -10.33 18.10
N GLU A 278 27.78 -10.64 18.68
CA GLU A 278 29.04 -10.82 17.93
C GLU A 278 28.91 -11.89 16.84
N LEU A 279 28.22 -12.99 17.13
CA LEU A 279 27.96 -14.06 16.17
C LEU A 279 27.07 -13.57 15.03
N GLY A 280 26.02 -12.80 15.35
CA GLY A 280 25.15 -12.15 14.36
C GLY A 280 25.92 -11.25 13.40
N THR A 281 26.75 -10.35 13.96
CA THR A 281 27.64 -9.48 13.18
C THR A 281 28.60 -10.28 12.30
N LYS A 282 29.22 -11.33 12.84
CA LYS A 282 30.16 -12.16 12.10
C LYS A 282 29.47 -12.86 10.92
N ASP A 283 28.32 -13.48 11.15
CA ASP A 283 27.59 -14.19 10.09
C ASP A 283 27.10 -13.20 9.03
N ALA A 284 26.60 -12.03 9.42
CA ALA A 284 26.14 -10.98 8.51
C ALA A 284 27.27 -10.36 7.66
N SER A 285 28.53 -10.42 8.10
CA SER A 285 29.67 -9.79 7.40
C SER A 285 29.90 -10.28 5.97
N ARG A 286 29.35 -11.45 5.61
CA ARG A 286 29.42 -12.00 4.25
C ARG A 286 28.40 -11.36 3.29
N ILE A 287 27.44 -10.60 3.81
CA ILE A 287 26.42 -9.90 3.03
C ILE A 287 26.96 -8.52 2.70
N THR A 288 27.18 -8.26 1.42
CA THR A 288 27.75 -7.00 0.93
C THR A 288 26.71 -6.01 0.40
N THR A 289 25.46 -6.47 0.26
CA THR A 289 24.34 -5.62 -0.15
C THR A 289 23.90 -4.75 1.03
N ASP A 290 23.76 -3.44 0.78
CA ASP A 290 23.21 -2.50 1.75
C ASP A 290 21.67 -2.55 1.73
N PHE A 291 21.08 -2.71 2.91
CA PHE A 291 19.63 -2.71 3.13
C PHE A 291 19.16 -1.55 4.01
N SER A 292 19.94 -0.47 4.11
CA SER A 292 19.64 0.73 4.91
C SER A 292 18.30 1.40 4.60
N ASP A 293 17.78 1.23 3.40
CA ASP A 293 16.46 1.73 2.97
C ASP A 293 15.27 0.87 3.44
N VAL A 294 15.51 -0.26 4.11
CA VAL A 294 14.47 -1.22 4.52
C VAL A 294 14.16 -1.08 6.00
N ASN A 295 12.86 -0.98 6.31
CA ASN A 295 12.35 -1.10 7.67
C ASN A 295 12.02 -2.56 7.97
N VAL A 296 12.32 -3.04 9.17
CA VAL A 296 11.94 -4.38 9.63
C VAL A 296 10.89 -4.28 10.73
N VAL A 297 9.84 -5.08 10.63
CA VAL A 297 8.84 -5.25 11.68
C VAL A 297 8.82 -6.71 12.09
N LEU A 298 9.17 -7.01 13.34
CA LEU A 298 9.07 -8.35 13.92
C LEU A 298 7.69 -8.50 14.57
N VAL A 299 6.96 -9.54 14.19
CA VAL A 299 5.60 -9.81 14.66
C VAL A 299 5.56 -11.16 15.35
N GLY A 300 4.96 -11.21 16.53
CA GLY A 300 4.72 -12.49 17.20
C GLY A 300 5.99 -13.27 17.51
N ALA A 301 7.15 -12.62 17.64
CA ALA A 301 8.44 -13.27 17.89
C ALA A 301 8.48 -14.09 19.19
N ARG A 302 7.54 -13.82 20.11
CA ARG A 302 7.37 -14.57 21.36
C ARG A 302 6.26 -15.63 21.31
N ASN A 303 5.59 -15.81 20.18
CA ASN A 303 4.63 -16.89 19.94
C ASN A 303 5.37 -18.20 19.57
N SER A 304 6.35 -18.57 20.39
CA SER A 304 7.20 -19.76 20.21
C SER A 304 7.02 -20.71 21.38
N ILE A 305 7.22 -22.01 21.14
CA ILE A 305 7.33 -23.03 22.19
C ILE A 305 8.74 -23.10 22.80
N ALA A 306 9.70 -22.34 22.25
CA ALA A 306 11.08 -22.33 22.70
C ALA A 306 11.24 -21.69 24.10
N LYS A 307 12.36 -22.00 24.75
CA LYS A 307 12.70 -21.42 26.05
C LYS A 307 13.00 -19.92 25.90
N THR A 308 12.55 -19.10 26.85
CA THR A 308 12.78 -17.64 26.86
C THR A 308 14.25 -17.27 26.71
N GLN A 309 15.16 -18.00 27.36
CA GLN A 309 16.60 -17.77 27.24
C GLN A 309 17.09 -17.85 25.78
N LEU A 310 16.60 -18.83 25.00
CA LEU A 310 16.96 -18.95 23.59
C LEU A 310 16.39 -17.80 22.78
N LEU A 311 15.15 -17.38 23.06
CA LEU A 311 14.52 -16.25 22.38
C LEU A 311 15.29 -14.95 22.63
N ASP A 312 15.79 -14.71 23.84
CA ASP A 312 16.59 -13.53 24.17
C ASP A 312 17.95 -13.53 23.42
N GLN A 313 18.58 -14.71 23.32
CA GLN A 313 19.82 -14.90 22.55
C GLN A 313 19.59 -14.66 21.05
N VAL A 314 18.49 -15.21 20.51
CA VAL A 314 18.10 -15.05 19.10
C VAL A 314 17.75 -13.60 18.78
N GLY A 315 17.04 -12.90 19.66
CA GLY A 315 16.78 -11.46 19.52
C GLY A 315 18.07 -10.64 19.48
N SER A 316 19.02 -10.93 20.38
CA SER A 316 20.34 -10.27 20.38
C SER A 316 21.14 -10.57 19.10
N TYR A 317 21.10 -11.81 18.62
CA TYR A 317 21.74 -12.24 17.37
C TYR A 317 21.19 -11.45 16.17
N TRP A 318 19.86 -11.46 15.98
CA TRP A 318 19.23 -10.82 14.82
C TRP A 318 19.32 -9.30 14.85
N SER A 319 19.24 -8.67 16.02
CA SER A 319 19.44 -7.22 16.13
C SER A 319 20.81 -6.81 15.56
N CYS A 320 21.88 -7.52 15.93
CA CYS A 320 23.22 -7.22 15.42
C CYS A 320 23.44 -7.69 13.99
N TYR A 321 22.77 -8.77 13.57
CA TYR A 321 22.75 -9.20 12.17
C TYR A 321 22.15 -8.10 11.27
N PHE A 322 20.97 -7.58 11.61
CA PHE A 322 20.29 -6.54 10.83
C PHE A 322 21.09 -5.24 10.79
N ASN A 323 21.61 -4.79 11.93
CA ASN A 323 22.47 -3.62 11.98
C ASN A 323 23.71 -3.77 11.09
N GLN A 324 24.32 -4.96 11.06
CA GLN A 324 25.51 -5.22 10.25
C GLN A 324 25.23 -5.16 8.73
N ILE A 325 23.99 -5.43 8.29
CA ILE A 325 23.58 -5.32 6.88
C ILE A 325 22.91 -3.96 6.55
N GLY A 326 23.00 -2.98 7.46
CA GLY A 326 22.54 -1.61 7.26
C GLY A 326 21.13 -1.31 7.79
N ILE A 327 20.37 -2.33 8.21
CA ILE A 327 19.00 -2.14 8.71
C ILE A 327 19.05 -1.65 10.15
N THR A 328 18.63 -0.40 10.36
CA THR A 328 18.65 0.25 11.68
C THR A 328 17.25 0.50 12.24
N ASN A 329 16.22 0.51 11.39
CA ASN A 329 14.83 0.68 11.83
C ASN A 329 14.16 -0.69 12.00
N ILE A 330 14.14 -1.17 13.24
CA ILE A 330 13.54 -2.46 13.62
C ILE A 330 12.48 -2.19 14.68
N GLU A 331 11.23 -2.51 14.37
CA GLU A 331 10.10 -2.43 15.31
C GLU A 331 9.66 -3.84 15.72
N GLU A 332 9.27 -4.02 16.98
CA GLU A 332 8.60 -5.24 17.45
C GLU A 332 7.12 -4.95 17.73
N LYS A 333 6.21 -5.79 17.22
CA LYS A 333 4.76 -5.68 17.41
C LYS A 333 4.15 -7.01 17.83
N SER A 334 3.07 -6.94 18.62
CA SER A 334 2.27 -8.11 18.99
C SER A 334 1.42 -8.64 17.83
N ASP A 335 0.93 -7.72 17.01
CA ASP A 335 0.10 -7.96 15.82
C ASP A 335 0.26 -6.77 14.85
N LEU A 336 -0.28 -6.91 13.63
CA LEU A 336 -0.27 -5.85 12.60
C LEU A 336 -1.59 -5.06 12.52
N SER A 337 -2.41 -5.04 13.58
CA SER A 337 -3.63 -4.25 13.55
C SER A 337 -3.31 -2.76 13.43
N GLY A 338 -3.79 -2.11 12.37
CA GLY A 338 -3.55 -0.68 12.09
C GLY A 338 -2.25 -0.35 11.35
N PHE A 339 -1.57 -1.32 10.73
CA PHE A 339 -0.51 -1.09 9.73
C PHE A 339 -1.09 -0.90 8.32
#